data_AF-A0AB39IES1-F1
#
_entry.id   AF-A0AB39IES1-F1
#
_cell.length_a   1.000
_cell.length_b   1.000
_cell.length_c   1.000
_cell.angle_alpha   90.00
_cell.angle_beta   90.00
_cell.angle_gamma   90.00
#
_symmetry.space_group_name_H-M   'P 1'
#
loop_
_entity.id
_entity.type
_entity.pdbx_description
1 polymer ?
#
loop_
_entity_poly.entity_id
_entity_poly.type
_entity_poly.pdbx_seq_one_letter_code
_entity_poly.pdbx_strand_id
1 'polypeptide(L)'
;MTATTLNRALERMGFNGKDSIGFSAHGFRATASTILNEMGYRPDVIERQLAHTERNKVRASYNRAVYLDERRKMMQAWADFVGNLYCK
;
A
#
# COMPACT_ATOMS: atom_id res chain seq x y z
N MET A 1 8.64 11.30 11.13
CA MET A 1 9.57 10.59 10.23
C MET A 1 9.57 11.31 8.88
N THR A 2 10.73 11.62 8.31
CA THR A 2 10.79 12.22 6.97
C THR A 2 10.60 11.14 5.90
N ALA A 3 10.03 11.49 4.74
CA ALA A 3 9.86 10.56 3.62
C ALA A 3 11.18 9.88 3.18
N THR A 4 12.31 10.54 3.45
CA THR A 4 13.66 10.04 3.18
C THR A 4 14.13 8.96 4.14
N THR A 5 13.55 8.83 5.33
CA THR A 5 14.00 7.85 6.34
C THR A 5 13.80 6.41 5.86
N LEU A 6 12.63 6.09 5.31
CA LEU A 6 12.32 4.75 4.76
C LEU A 6 13.15 4.45 3.51
N ASN A 7 13.28 5.41 2.60
CA ASN A 7 14.07 5.21 1.38
C ASN A 7 15.56 4.99 1.68
N ARG A 8 16.12 5.68 2.68
CA ARG A 8 17.49 5.43 3.15
C ARG A 8 17.66 4.05 3.80
N ALA A 9 16.66 3.56 4.52
CA ALA A 9 16.68 2.20 5.05
C ALA A 9 16.68 1.17 3.91
N LEU A 10 15.84 1.37 2.88
CA LEU A 10 15.79 0.52 1.69
C LEU A 10 17.10 0.55 0.89
N GLU A 11 17.75 1.71 0.80
CA GLU A 11 19.09 1.85 0.21
C GLU A 11 20.12 1.02 0.95
N ARG A 12 20.15 1.10 2.30
CA ARG A 12 21.07 0.29 3.12
C ARG A 12 20.84 -1.21 3.02
N MET A 13 19.61 -1.64 2.76
CA MET A 13 19.26 -3.04 2.55
C MET A 13 19.52 -3.51 1.10
N GLY A 14 19.97 -2.63 0.20
CA GLY A 14 20.28 -2.97 -1.19
C GLY A 14 19.04 -3.07 -2.10
N PHE A 15 17.86 -2.67 -1.62
CA PHE A 15 16.64 -2.65 -2.44
C PHE A 15 16.52 -1.37 -3.28
N ASN A 16 17.17 -0.28 -2.88
CA ASN A 16 17.11 1.02 -3.55
C ASN A 16 18.52 1.62 -3.73
N GLY A 17 18.68 2.58 -4.62
CA GLY A 17 19.98 3.21 -4.93
C GLY A 17 20.66 2.69 -6.20
N LYS A 18 21.87 3.17 -6.46
CA LYS A 18 22.65 2.82 -7.67
C LYS A 18 23.02 1.33 -7.64
N ASP A 19 22.84 0.65 -8.77
CA ASP A 19 23.10 -0.80 -8.95
C ASP A 19 22.18 -1.74 -8.14
N SER A 20 21.05 -1.23 -7.63
CA SER A 20 19.98 -2.02 -7.00
C SER A 20 18.77 -2.20 -7.92
N ILE A 21 17.74 -2.92 -7.45
CA ILE A 21 16.46 -3.05 -8.15
C ILE A 21 15.61 -1.76 -8.16
N GLY A 22 16.07 -0.66 -7.53
CA GLY A 22 15.37 0.64 -7.54
C GLY A 22 14.04 0.66 -6.77
N PHE A 23 13.86 -0.26 -5.84
CA PHE A 23 12.60 -0.47 -5.12
C PHE A 23 12.49 0.43 -3.89
N SER A 24 11.74 1.52 -4.04
CA SER A 24 11.51 2.52 -2.99
C SER A 24 10.24 2.25 -2.16
N ALA A 25 10.02 3.05 -1.11
CA ALA A 25 8.77 3.02 -0.33
C ALA A 25 7.52 3.31 -1.19
N HIS A 26 7.67 3.98 -2.33
CA HIS A 26 6.58 4.16 -3.29
C HIS A 26 6.31 2.87 -4.08
N GLY A 27 7.37 2.13 -4.45
CA GLY A 27 7.26 0.82 -5.09
C GLY A 27 6.42 -0.16 -4.26
N PHE A 28 6.66 -0.22 -2.94
CA PHE A 28 5.82 -1.02 -2.03
C PHE A 28 4.34 -0.67 -2.11
N ARG A 29 3.99 0.62 -2.12
CA ARG A 29 2.58 1.06 -2.21
C ARG A 29 1.96 0.69 -3.56
N ALA A 30 2.71 0.83 -4.65
CA ALA A 30 2.26 0.44 -5.97
C ALA A 30 1.98 -1.07 -6.05
N THR A 31 2.93 -1.90 -5.61
CA THR A 31 2.78 -3.35 -5.59
C THR A 31 1.59 -3.79 -4.73
N ALA A 32 1.46 -3.25 -3.52
CA ALA A 32 0.32 -3.56 -2.65
C ALA A 32 -1.01 -3.15 -3.29
N SER A 33 -1.07 -1.97 -3.93
CA SER A 33 -2.28 -1.52 -4.63
C SER A 33 -2.67 -2.47 -5.75
N THR A 34 -1.72 -2.87 -6.60
CA THR A 34 -1.98 -3.80 -7.71
C THR A 34 -2.54 -5.13 -7.21
N ILE A 35 -1.87 -5.76 -6.24
CA ILE A 35 -2.30 -7.07 -5.71
C ILE A 35 -3.67 -6.98 -5.05
N LEU A 36 -3.94 -5.93 -4.26
CA LEU A 36 -5.24 -5.76 -3.61
C LEU A 36 -6.37 -5.51 -4.61
N ASN A 37 -6.09 -4.84 -5.74
CA ASN A 37 -7.05 -4.71 -6.84
C ASN A 37 -7.29 -6.07 -7.52
N GLU A 38 -6.25 -6.87 -7.74
CA GLU A 38 -6.38 -8.22 -8.31
C GLU A 38 -7.14 -9.19 -7.39
N MET A 39 -7.04 -9.00 -6.08
CA MET A 39 -7.86 -9.71 -5.07
C MET A 39 -9.33 -9.25 -5.04
N GLY A 40 -9.71 -8.23 -5.81
CA GLY A 40 -11.08 -7.75 -5.94
C GLY A 40 -11.55 -6.80 -4.84
N TYR A 41 -10.64 -6.21 -4.06
CA TYR A 41 -11.03 -5.18 -3.09
C TYR A 41 -11.46 -3.89 -3.78
N ARG A 42 -12.40 -3.18 -3.15
CA ARG A 42 -12.91 -1.91 -3.68
C ARG A 42 -11.79 -0.86 -3.72
N PRO A 43 -11.61 -0.12 -4.83
CA PRO A 43 -10.60 0.91 -4.96
C PRO A 43 -10.67 1.95 -3.84
N ASP A 44 -11.88 2.40 -3.46
CA ASP A 44 -12.07 3.39 -2.38
C ASP A 44 -11.47 2.92 -1.03
N VAL A 45 -11.47 1.60 -0.77
CA VAL A 45 -10.93 0.99 0.46
C VAL A 45 -9.40 0.93 0.40
N ILE A 46 -8.86 0.55 -0.76
CA ILE A 46 -7.42 0.48 -1.03
C ILE A 46 -6.80 1.88 -0.92
N GLU A 47 -7.39 2.87 -1.59
CA GLU A 47 -6.92 4.26 -1.56
C GLU A 47 -6.95 4.83 -0.13
N ARG A 48 -7.99 4.49 0.65
CA ARG A 48 -8.08 4.88 2.06
C ARG A 48 -6.99 4.23 2.92
N GLN A 49 -6.60 2.98 2.62
CA GLN A 49 -5.51 2.30 3.31
C GLN A 49 -4.14 2.87 2.94
N LEU A 50 -3.95 3.31 1.69
CA LEU A 50 -2.72 3.95 1.21
C LEU A 50 -2.59 5.41 1.66
N ALA A 51 -3.57 5.92 2.39
CA ALA A 51 -3.68 7.32 2.83
C ALA A 51 -3.62 8.30 1.65
N HIS A 52 -4.13 7.88 0.49
CA HIS A 52 -4.27 8.76 -0.65
C HIS A 52 -5.43 9.73 -0.45
N THR A 53 -5.22 10.96 -0.91
CA THR A 53 -6.28 11.98 -0.94
C THR A 53 -7.13 11.76 -2.19
N GLU A 54 -8.45 11.70 -2.00
CA GLU A 54 -9.41 11.65 -3.11
C GLU A 54 -9.21 12.85 -4.04
N ARG A 55 -8.94 12.58 -5.32
CA ARG A 55 -8.65 13.62 -6.32
C ARG A 55 -9.94 14.32 -6.76
N ASN A 56 -11.08 13.63 -6.71
CA ASN A 56 -12.37 14.21 -7.06
C ASN A 56 -12.98 14.94 -5.85
N LYS A 57 -12.87 16.27 -5.83
CA LYS A 57 -13.39 17.14 -4.76
C LYS A 57 -14.89 16.98 -4.51
N VAL A 58 -15.67 16.61 -5.52
CA VAL A 58 -17.12 16.36 -5.37
C VAL A 58 -17.34 15.02 -4.67
N ARG A 59 -16.69 13.93 -5.09
CA ARG A 59 -16.80 12.65 -4.37
C ARG A 59 -16.27 12.74 -2.93
N ALA A 60 -15.21 13.51 -2.71
CA ALA A 60 -14.62 13.73 -1.39
C ALA A 60 -15.57 14.43 -0.40
N SER A 61 -16.47 15.31 -0.88
CA SER A 61 -17.41 16.02 0.01
C SER A 61 -18.52 15.10 0.53
N TYR A 62 -18.93 14.11 -0.27
CA TYR A 62 -19.99 13.16 0.08
C TYR A 62 -19.49 11.87 0.73
N ASN A 63 -18.35 11.33 0.29
CA ASN A 63 -17.82 10.05 0.79
C ASN A 63 -16.88 10.25 1.98
N ARG A 64 -17.46 10.37 3.17
CA ARG A 64 -16.73 10.42 4.45
C ARG A 64 -16.50 9.05 5.09
N ALA A 65 -16.90 7.98 4.41
CA ALA A 65 -16.80 6.63 4.95
C ALA A 65 -15.33 6.23 5.12
N VAL A 66 -15.02 5.64 6.28
CA VAL A 66 -13.66 5.20 6.63
C VAL A 66 -13.43 3.74 6.27
N TYR A 67 -14.51 2.99 5.99
CA TYR A 67 -14.51 1.58 5.60
C TYR A 67 -13.70 0.68 6.54
N LEU A 68 -13.74 0.94 7.86
CA LEU A 68 -12.86 0.27 8.83
C LEU A 68 -12.98 -1.25 8.81
N ASP A 69 -14.19 -1.80 8.74
CA ASP A 69 -14.39 -3.26 8.76
C ASP A 69 -13.86 -3.92 7.49
N GLU A 70 -14.10 -3.32 6.31
CA GLU A 70 -13.52 -3.78 5.04
C GLU A 70 -11.99 -3.66 5.06
N ARG A 71 -11.45 -2.56 5.59
CA ARG A 71 -9.99 -2.36 5.73
C ARG A 71 -9.35 -3.39 6.65
N ARG A 72 -9.99 -3.76 7.77
CA ARG A 72 -9.48 -4.82 8.64
C ARG A 72 -9.42 -6.16 7.92
N LYS A 73 -10.50 -6.54 7.23
CA LYS A 73 -10.54 -7.79 6.44
C LYS A 73 -9.48 -7.78 5.34
N MET A 74 -9.32 -6.66 4.65
CA MET A 74 -8.31 -6.49 3.60
C MET A 74 -6.89 -6.63 4.14
N MET A 75 -6.58 -6.01 5.28
CA MET A 75 -5.26 -6.11 5.88
C MET A 75 -4.96 -7.51 6.43
N GLN A 76 -5.98 -8.25 6.88
CA GLN A 76 -5.81 -9.65 7.26
C GLN A 76 -5.48 -10.50 6.03
N ALA A 77 -6.24 -10.38 4.94
CA ALA A 77 -5.96 -11.10 3.71
C ALA A 77 -4.58 -10.76 3.13
N TRP A 78 -4.16 -9.49 3.23
CA TRP A 78 -2.80 -9.08 2.89
C TRP A 78 -1.74 -9.77 3.75
N ALA A 79 -1.95 -9.84 5.07
CA ALA A 79 -1.04 -10.52 5.97
C ALA A 79 -0.94 -12.02 5.66
N ASP A 80 -2.07 -12.67 5.37
CA ASP A 80 -2.13 -14.09 5.01
C ASP A 80 -1.41 -14.34 3.67
N PHE A 81 -1.61 -13.47 2.66
CA PHE A 81 -0.89 -13.53 1.39
C PHE A 81 0.62 -13.46 1.58
N VAL A 82 1.10 -12.46 2.33
CA VAL A 82 2.54 -12.31 2.61
C VAL A 82 3.07 -13.49 3.43
N GLY A 83 2.33 -13.94 4.45
CA GLY A 83 2.71 -15.09 5.28
C GLY A 83 2.90 -16.37 4.46
N ASN A 84 2.00 -16.62 3.52
CA ASN A 84 2.05 -17.79 2.63
C ASN A 84 3.21 -17.74 1.62
N LEU A 85 3.82 -16.57 1.37
CA LEU A 85 5.03 -16.47 0.53
C LEU A 85 6.30 -16.94 1.27
N TYR A 86 6.34 -16.75 2.58
CA TYR A 86 7.52 -17.07 3.41
C TYR A 86 7.44 -18.45 4.06
N CYS A 87 6.23 -19.01 4.22
CA CYS A 87 6.02 -20.35 4.75
C CYS A 87 5.95 -21.36 3.60
N LYS A 88 7.12 -21.76 3.09
CA LYS A 88 7.30 -22.92 2.22
C LYS A 88 8.29 -23.89 2.84
#